data_AF-A0A7R9UGR7-F1
#
_entry.id   AF-A0A7R9UGR7-F1
#
_cell.length_a   1.000
_cell.length_b   1.000
_cell.length_c   1.000
_cell.angle_alpha   90.00
_cell.angle_beta   90.00
_cell.angle_gamma   90.00
#
_symmetry.space_group_name_H-M   'P 1'
#
loop_
_entity.id
_entity.type
_entity.pdbx_description
1 polymer ?
#
loop_
_entity_poly.entity_id
_entity_poly.type
_entity_poly.pdbx_seq_one_letter_code
_entity_poly.pdbx_strand_id
1 'polypeptide(L)'
;QRESRLTMDTTDAPQLIEHIHMSVNFTPFDVKWVPCSAKFLVVGTTPRNKGAFQVVEMTRGEHKVVFDKERNHGIKCCSFGASSLEERQVACGDFSGALNIWDIEQSQDAVFKAQAHSGIVNCMDAIGGMGIGYGAPEIVTGGRDGCGRGW
;
A
#
# COMPACT_ATOMS: atom_id res chain seq x y z
N GLN A 1 -35.36 39.42 -8.44
CA GLN A 1 -34.65 38.29 -7.78
C GLN A 1 -33.51 37.89 -8.72
N ARG A 2 -32.27 38.26 -8.39
CA ARG A 2 -31.07 37.92 -9.18
C ARG A 2 -30.27 36.94 -8.33
N GLU A 3 -30.20 35.69 -8.77
CA GLU A 3 -29.28 34.71 -8.21
C GLU A 3 -27.85 35.17 -8.51
N SER A 4 -27.09 35.48 -7.46
CA SER A 4 -25.65 35.70 -7.55
C SER A 4 -24.98 34.36 -7.80
N ARG A 5 -24.63 34.11 -9.07
CA ARG A 5 -23.75 33.00 -9.45
C ARG A 5 -22.41 33.21 -8.74
N LEU A 6 -22.13 32.42 -7.71
CA LEU A 6 -20.82 32.37 -7.05
C LEU A 6 -19.82 31.80 -8.06
N THR A 7 -19.16 32.68 -8.82
CA THR A 7 -17.94 32.32 -9.54
C THR A 7 -16.86 32.06 -8.49
N MET A 8 -16.50 30.79 -8.29
CA MET A 8 -15.38 30.44 -7.42
C MET A 8 -14.10 31.03 -8.02
N ASP A 9 -13.55 32.04 -7.35
CA ASP A 9 -12.23 32.58 -7.65
C ASP A 9 -11.19 31.54 -7.21
N THR A 10 -10.54 30.88 -8.19
CA THR A 10 -9.63 29.76 -7.94
C THR A 10 -8.25 30.18 -7.45
N THR A 11 -8.01 31.48 -7.29
CA THR A 11 -6.71 32.03 -6.88
C THR A 11 -6.34 31.60 -5.46
N ASP A 12 -7.33 31.42 -4.57
CA ASP A 12 -7.14 30.94 -3.19
C ASP A 12 -7.37 29.42 -3.04
N ALA A 13 -7.63 28.70 -4.13
CA ALA A 13 -7.87 27.26 -4.08
C ALA A 13 -6.55 26.48 -3.88
N PRO A 14 -6.57 25.35 -3.12
CA PRO A 14 -5.42 24.47 -3.00
C PRO A 14 -4.89 24.05 -4.37
N GLN A 15 -3.58 24.19 -4.57
CA GLN A 15 -2.92 23.82 -5.81
C GLN A 15 -2.42 22.39 -5.74
N LEU A 16 -2.68 21.60 -6.78
CA LEU A 16 -2.09 20.29 -6.97
C LEU A 16 -0.83 20.46 -7.82
N ILE A 17 0.34 20.24 -7.20
CA ILE A 17 1.64 20.43 -7.86
C ILE A 17 2.32 19.06 -7.97
N GLU A 18 2.76 18.71 -9.17
CA GLU A 18 3.60 17.54 -9.37
C GLU A 18 5.01 17.83 -8.81
N HIS A 19 5.36 17.13 -7.74
CA HIS A 19 6.69 17.26 -7.14
C HIS A 19 7.71 16.28 -7.74
N ILE A 20 7.28 15.04 -8.01
CA ILE A 20 8.12 13.97 -8.54
C ILE A 20 7.26 13.09 -9.46
N HIS A 21 7.85 12.66 -10.57
CA HIS A 21 7.27 11.63 -11.45
C HIS A 21 8.28 10.49 -11.65
N MET A 22 7.79 9.26 -11.58
CA MET A 22 8.56 8.02 -11.73
C MET A 22 7.84 7.10 -12.72
N SER A 23 8.58 6.60 -13.71
CA SER A 23 8.09 5.53 -14.58
C SER A 23 8.44 4.17 -13.98
N VAL A 24 7.49 3.24 -14.01
CA VAL A 24 7.66 1.85 -13.56
C VAL A 24 7.48 0.89 -14.72
N ASN A 25 8.11 -0.29 -14.64
CA ASN A 25 8.05 -1.35 -15.67
C ASN A 25 7.03 -2.47 -15.35
N PHE A 26 6.12 -2.19 -14.42
CA PHE A 26 5.07 -3.09 -13.95
C PHE A 26 3.74 -2.32 -13.83
N THR A 27 2.63 -3.02 -13.65
CA THR A 27 1.34 -2.38 -13.38
C THR A 27 1.19 -2.13 -11.88
N PRO A 28 1.23 -0.87 -11.39
CA PRO A 28 1.02 -0.58 -9.98
C PRO A 28 -0.45 -0.73 -9.62
N PHE A 29 -0.73 -1.34 -8.46
CA PHE A 29 -2.09 -1.53 -7.94
C PHE A 29 -2.35 -0.78 -6.63
N ASP A 30 -1.31 -0.56 -5.82
CA ASP A 30 -1.44 0.17 -4.57
C ASP A 30 -0.12 0.87 -4.19
N VAL A 31 -0.24 1.97 -3.45
CA VAL A 31 0.87 2.76 -2.91
C VAL A 31 0.58 3.14 -1.46
N LYS A 32 1.59 3.03 -0.59
CA LYS A 32 1.50 3.42 0.81
C LYS A 32 2.78 4.10 1.28
N TRP A 33 2.63 5.20 2.01
CA TRP A 33 3.75 5.80 2.73
C TRP A 33 4.27 4.80 3.78
N VAL A 34 5.58 4.66 3.85
CA VAL A 34 6.24 3.95 4.94
C VAL A 34 6.23 4.88 6.15
N PRO A 35 5.62 4.49 7.29
CA PRO A 35 5.48 5.36 8.45
C PRO A 35 6.80 6.00 8.91
N CYS A 36 6.71 7.26 9.35
CA CYS A 36 7.83 8.05 9.88
C CYS A 36 9.06 8.06 8.97
N SER A 37 8.86 8.17 7.65
CA SER A 37 9.96 8.23 6.68
C SER A 37 9.57 9.00 5.42
N ALA A 38 10.57 9.41 4.63
CA ALA A 38 10.37 9.95 3.28
C ALA A 38 10.36 8.85 2.22
N LYS A 39 9.77 7.68 2.54
CA LYS A 39 9.71 6.51 1.67
C LYS A 39 8.27 6.08 1.44
N PHE A 40 8.00 5.51 0.28
CA PHE A 40 6.72 4.87 -0.04
C PHE A 40 6.95 3.50 -0.68
N LEU A 41 6.04 2.59 -0.40
CA LEU A 41 5.96 1.28 -1.02
C LEU A 41 5.02 1.36 -2.22
N VAL A 42 5.45 0.82 -3.36
CA VAL A 42 4.62 0.56 -4.53
C VAL A 42 4.53 -0.95 -4.71
N VAL A 43 3.31 -1.45 -4.84
CA VAL A 43 3.05 -2.87 -5.11
C VAL A 43 2.27 -3.04 -6.40
N GLY A 44 2.47 -4.16 -7.07
CA GLY A 44 1.86 -4.39 -8.37
C GLY A 44 2.07 -5.78 -8.95
N THR A 45 1.91 -5.88 -10.26
CA THR A 45 2.23 -7.08 -11.03
C THR A 45 3.13 -6.76 -12.21
N THR A 46 4.18 -7.55 -12.40
CA THR A 46 5.06 -7.46 -13.58
C THR A 46 4.39 -8.13 -14.79
N PRO A 47 4.87 -7.88 -16.03
CA PRO A 47 4.36 -8.57 -17.22
C PRO A 47 4.50 -10.09 -17.18
N ARG A 48 5.34 -10.62 -16.27
CA ARG A 48 5.55 -12.05 -16.05
C ARG A 48 4.62 -12.64 -14.99
N ASN A 49 3.58 -11.89 -14.57
CA ASN A 49 2.66 -12.25 -13.49
C ASN A 49 3.35 -12.51 -12.15
N LYS A 50 4.46 -11.81 -11.87
CA LYS A 50 5.11 -11.80 -10.56
C LYS A 50 4.72 -10.54 -9.80
N GLY A 51 4.67 -10.64 -8.47
CA GLY A 51 4.38 -9.48 -7.62
C GLY A 51 5.53 -8.50 -7.66
N ALA A 52 5.27 -7.26 -8.04
CA ALA A 52 6.22 -6.17 -7.88
C ALA A 52 6.10 -5.62 -6.46
N PHE A 53 7.24 -5.46 -5.77
CA PHE A 53 7.31 -4.90 -4.42
C PHE A 53 8.52 -3.97 -4.36
N GLN A 54 8.28 -2.67 -4.43
CA GLN A 54 9.35 -1.66 -4.48
C GLN A 54 9.19 -0.60 -3.41
N VAL A 55 10.24 -0.36 -2.63
CA VAL A 55 10.32 0.79 -1.72
C VAL A 55 11.14 1.88 -2.39
N VAL A 56 10.53 3.06 -2.47
CA VAL A 56 11.10 4.24 -3.09
C VAL A 56 11.34 5.28 -2.01
N GLU A 57 12.54 5.85 -1.97
CA GLU A 57 12.90 6.98 -1.13
C GLU A 57 12.89 8.28 -1.94
N MET A 58 12.32 9.33 -1.36
CA MET A 58 12.29 10.67 -1.94
C MET A 58 13.35 11.54 -1.30
N THR A 59 14.10 12.29 -2.10
CA THR A 59 15.08 13.26 -1.61
C THR A 59 15.08 14.49 -2.51
N ARG A 60 14.69 15.65 -1.97
CA ARG A 60 14.82 16.98 -2.62
C ARG A 60 14.36 17.04 -4.08
N GLY A 61 13.22 16.42 -4.41
CA GLY A 61 12.66 16.41 -5.78
C GLY A 61 13.13 15.24 -6.64
N GLU A 62 14.03 14.41 -6.13
CA GLU A 62 14.47 13.17 -6.77
C GLU A 62 13.89 11.95 -6.05
N HIS A 63 13.88 10.82 -6.74
CA HIS A 63 13.47 9.53 -6.22
C HIS A 63 14.55 8.49 -6.43
N LYS A 64 14.64 7.54 -5.50
CA LYS A 64 15.55 6.39 -5.58
C LYS A 64 14.83 5.13 -5.13
N VAL A 65 14.89 4.08 -5.94
CA VAL A 65 14.46 2.74 -5.50
C VAL A 65 15.49 2.20 -4.52
N VAL A 66 15.09 1.99 -3.27
CA VAL A 66 15.97 1.50 -2.19
C VAL A 66 15.76 0.02 -1.87
N PHE A 67 14.61 -0.53 -2.29
CA PHE A 67 14.31 -1.95 -2.21
C PHE A 67 13.50 -2.34 -3.44
N ASP A 68 13.85 -3.44 -4.08
CA ASP A 68 13.12 -4.01 -5.21
C ASP A 68 13.15 -5.53 -5.10
N LYS A 69 11.97 -6.15 -5.00
CA LYS A 69 11.86 -7.59 -4.92
C LYS A 69 10.62 -8.11 -5.63
N GLU A 70 10.80 -9.20 -6.36
CA GLU A 70 9.68 -9.94 -6.95
C GLU A 70 9.10 -10.94 -5.95
N ARG A 71 7.77 -11.04 -5.94
CA ARG A 71 6.99 -12.04 -5.21
C ARG A 71 6.33 -13.02 -6.17
N ASN A 72 5.86 -14.14 -5.65
CA ASN A 72 5.34 -15.23 -6.47
C ASN A 72 4.09 -14.86 -7.29
N HIS A 73 3.21 -14.02 -6.72
CA HIS A 73 1.95 -13.58 -7.30
C HIS A 73 1.82 -12.05 -7.28
N GLY A 74 1.07 -11.50 -8.22
CA GLY A 74 0.72 -10.07 -8.27
C GLY A 74 0.12 -9.59 -6.95
N ILE A 75 0.57 -8.43 -6.46
CA ILE A 75 0.09 -7.85 -5.20
C ILE A 75 -0.94 -6.78 -5.52
N LYS A 76 -2.10 -6.83 -4.86
CA LYS A 76 -3.27 -6.01 -5.20
C LYS A 76 -3.50 -4.84 -4.24
N CYS A 77 -3.18 -5.03 -2.96
CA CYS A 77 -3.40 -4.06 -1.90
C CYS A 77 -2.40 -4.29 -0.76
N CYS A 78 -2.11 -3.23 0.01
CA CYS A 78 -1.21 -3.30 1.16
C CYS A 78 -1.58 -2.31 2.27
N SER A 79 -1.17 -2.59 3.51
CA SER A 79 -1.32 -1.68 4.64
C SER A 79 -0.23 -1.87 5.71
N PHE A 80 0.24 -0.75 6.28
CA PHE A 80 1.11 -0.70 7.45
C PHE A 80 0.33 -0.58 8.77
N GLY A 81 -1.01 -0.46 8.72
CA GLY A 81 -1.81 -0.04 9.87
C GLY A 81 -1.80 -0.98 11.09
N ALA A 82 -1.47 -2.26 10.89
CA ALA A 82 -1.33 -3.25 11.96
C ALA A 82 0.12 -3.42 12.43
N SER A 83 1.10 -2.76 11.82
CA SER A 83 2.50 -2.85 12.26
C SER A 83 2.88 -1.73 13.21
N SER A 84 3.76 -2.04 14.17
CA SER A 84 4.43 -1.05 14.98
C SER A 84 5.41 -0.19 14.17
N LEU A 85 5.76 0.98 14.71
CA LEU A 85 6.72 1.88 14.07
C LEU A 85 8.14 1.30 13.99
N GLU A 86 8.47 0.36 14.88
CA GLU A 86 9.77 -0.30 14.94
C GLU A 86 9.89 -1.43 13.93
N GLU A 87 8.84 -2.25 13.77
CA GLU A 87 8.88 -3.44 12.92
C GLU A 87 8.73 -3.13 11.42
N ARG A 88 8.07 -2.00 11.07
CA ARG A 88 7.87 -1.55 9.68
C ARG A 88 7.34 -2.65 8.74
N GLN A 89 6.51 -3.53 9.26
CA GLN A 89 5.95 -4.63 8.50
C GLN A 89 4.75 -4.15 7.68
N VAL A 90 4.61 -4.72 6.49
CA VAL A 90 3.49 -4.44 5.61
C VAL A 90 2.68 -5.70 5.36
N ALA A 91 1.38 -5.60 5.61
CA ALA A 91 0.42 -6.60 5.20
C ALA A 91 0.11 -6.41 3.71
N CYS A 92 0.11 -7.49 2.93
CA CYS A 92 -0.16 -7.49 1.50
C CYS A 92 -1.15 -8.59 1.13
N GLY A 93 -2.17 -8.21 0.36
CA GLY A 93 -3.10 -9.13 -0.29
C GLY A 93 -2.72 -9.37 -1.75
N ASP A 94 -2.64 -10.62 -2.18
CA ASP A 94 -2.21 -10.98 -3.53
C ASP A 94 -3.31 -11.61 -4.40
N PHE A 95 -2.94 -11.91 -5.65
CA PHE A 95 -3.84 -12.43 -6.67
C PHE A 95 -4.22 -13.90 -6.47
N SER A 96 -3.47 -14.66 -5.66
CA SER A 96 -3.85 -16.04 -5.30
C SER A 96 -4.75 -16.09 -4.07
N GLY A 97 -5.06 -14.95 -3.48
CA GLY A 97 -5.90 -14.85 -2.28
C GLY A 97 -5.13 -15.00 -0.99
N ALA A 98 -3.80 -14.93 -1.02
CA ALA A 98 -2.98 -15.00 0.17
C ALA A 98 -2.82 -13.62 0.82
N LEU A 99 -2.88 -13.62 2.15
CA LEU A 99 -2.43 -12.53 3.01
C LEU A 99 -1.00 -12.86 3.45
N ASN A 100 -0.06 -11.96 3.18
CA ASN A 100 1.33 -12.08 3.60
C ASN A 100 1.76 -10.82 4.33
N ILE A 101 2.47 -10.95 5.45
CA ILE A 101 3.09 -9.82 6.15
C ILE A 101 4.60 -9.88 5.95
N TRP A 102 5.17 -8.80 5.44
CA TRP A 102 6.60 -8.72 5.12
C TRP A 102 7.25 -7.61 5.92
N ASP A 103 8.42 -7.89 6.47
CA ASP A 103 9.34 -6.86 6.92
C ASP A 103 10.01 -6.25 5.68
N ILE A 104 9.98 -4.91 5.56
CA ILE A 104 10.57 -4.21 4.41
C ILE A 104 12.09 -4.10 4.49
N GLU A 105 12.67 -4.33 5.67
CA GLU A 105 14.11 -4.33 5.94
C GLU A 105 14.69 -5.75 5.86
N GLN A 106 13.89 -6.78 6.19
CA GLN A 106 14.31 -8.18 6.16
C GLN A 106 13.75 -8.93 4.95
N SER A 107 14.64 -9.38 4.06
CA SER A 107 14.20 -9.73 2.70
C SER A 107 13.73 -11.17 2.50
N GLN A 108 13.97 -12.13 3.40
CA GLN A 108 13.85 -13.55 3.04
C GLN A 108 12.41 -14.09 3.02
N ASP A 109 11.80 -14.24 4.19
CA ASP A 109 10.48 -14.85 4.32
C ASP A 109 9.46 -13.88 4.90
N ALA A 110 8.19 -14.05 4.51
CA ALA A 110 7.11 -13.32 5.14
C ALA A 110 6.98 -13.76 6.60
N VAL A 111 6.85 -12.77 7.49
CA VAL A 111 6.67 -12.93 8.93
C VAL A 111 5.37 -13.68 9.24
N PHE A 112 4.35 -13.47 8.40
CA PHE A 112 3.08 -14.17 8.47
C PHE A 112 2.59 -14.52 7.06
N LYS A 113 1.94 -15.67 6.92
CA LYS A 113 1.29 -16.14 5.69
C LYS A 113 -0.02 -16.83 6.02
N ALA A 114 -1.09 -16.48 5.34
CA ALA A 114 -2.36 -17.18 5.41
C ALA A 114 -3.06 -17.20 4.05
N GLN A 115 -3.73 -18.32 3.73
CA GLN A 115 -4.66 -18.37 2.60
C GLN A 115 -5.96 -17.68 3.03
N ALA A 116 -6.09 -16.40 2.70
CA ALA A 116 -7.20 -15.58 3.18
C ALA A 116 -8.47 -15.77 2.33
N HIS A 117 -8.35 -15.91 1.02
CA HIS A 117 -9.48 -15.97 0.10
C HIS A 117 -9.25 -17.04 -0.98
N SER A 118 -10.30 -17.56 -1.62
CA SER A 118 -10.15 -18.49 -2.76
C SER A 118 -9.86 -17.81 -4.10
N GLY A 119 -9.75 -16.48 -4.10
CA GLY A 119 -9.33 -15.66 -5.23
C GLY A 119 -8.74 -14.34 -4.74
N ILE A 120 -8.47 -13.41 -5.67
CA ILE A 120 -7.77 -12.15 -5.40
C ILE A 120 -8.25 -11.45 -4.11
N VAL A 121 -7.32 -11.03 -3.27
CA VAL A 121 -7.58 -10.09 -2.18
C VAL A 121 -7.69 -8.68 -2.79
N ASN A 122 -8.90 -8.17 -2.97
CA ASN A 122 -9.14 -6.94 -3.72
C ASN A 122 -8.75 -5.67 -2.95
N CYS A 123 -9.02 -5.69 -1.65
CA CYS A 123 -8.79 -4.60 -0.73
C CYS A 123 -8.43 -5.13 0.66
N MET A 124 -7.78 -4.27 1.44
CA MET A 124 -7.53 -4.50 2.85
C MET A 124 -7.44 -3.17 3.57
N ASP A 125 -7.65 -3.22 4.89
CA ASP A 125 -7.31 -2.14 5.81
C ASP A 125 -6.75 -2.75 7.10
N ALA A 126 -6.04 -1.95 7.89
CA ALA A 126 -5.41 -2.40 9.12
C ALA A 126 -5.34 -1.27 10.14
N ILE A 127 -5.42 -1.61 11.43
CA ILE A 127 -5.43 -0.64 12.54
C ILE A 127 -4.69 -1.21 13.76
N GLY A 128 -4.35 -0.33 14.72
CA GLY A 128 -3.84 -0.71 16.04
C GLY A 128 -2.32 -0.87 16.13
N GLY A 129 -1.60 -0.96 15.02
CA GLY A 129 -0.15 -1.13 15.02
C GLY A 129 0.62 0.12 15.44
N MET A 130 0.21 1.30 14.97
CA MET A 130 0.94 2.56 15.19
C MET A 130 0.58 3.29 16.48
N GLY A 131 -0.08 2.62 17.45
CA GLY A 131 -0.65 3.27 18.63
C GLY A 131 -1.84 4.20 18.30
N ILE A 132 -2.36 4.11 17.08
CA ILE A 132 -3.59 4.79 16.62
C ILE A 132 -4.75 3.82 16.79
N GLY A 133 -5.66 4.13 17.72
CA GLY A 133 -6.79 3.28 18.10
C GLY A 133 -6.64 2.66 19.49
N TYR A 134 -7.60 1.83 19.89
CA TYR A 134 -7.58 1.05 21.12
C TYR A 134 -7.72 -0.43 20.77
N GLY A 135 -6.90 -1.30 21.36
CA GLY A 135 -6.96 -2.75 21.15
C GLY A 135 -5.68 -3.33 20.55
N ALA A 136 -5.73 -4.63 20.26
CA ALA A 136 -4.66 -5.31 19.54
C ALA A 136 -4.64 -4.85 18.06
N PRO A 137 -3.50 -4.95 17.37
CA PRO A 137 -3.45 -4.72 15.93
C PRO A 137 -4.29 -5.74 15.17
N GLU A 138 -5.08 -5.27 14.20
CA GLU A 138 -6.01 -6.10 13.41
C GLU A 138 -5.93 -5.74 11.92
N ILE A 139 -6.15 -6.73 11.06
CA ILE A 139 -6.20 -6.57 9.61
C ILE A 139 -7.55 -7.09 9.10
N VAL A 140 -8.18 -6.36 8.19
CA VAL A 140 -9.37 -6.84 7.47
C VAL A 140 -9.06 -6.96 5.99
N THR A 141 -9.41 -8.09 5.38
CA THR A 141 -9.24 -8.39 3.96
C THR A 141 -10.59 -8.61 3.28
N GLY A 142 -10.76 -8.05 2.07
CA GLY A 142 -11.93 -8.26 1.22
C GLY A 142 -11.55 -8.96 -0.09
N GLY A 143 -12.15 -10.12 -0.37
CA GLY A 143 -11.75 -10.96 -1.49
C GLY A 143 -12.75 -11.06 -2.64
N ARG A 144 -12.26 -11.62 -3.75
CA ARG A 144 -13.07 -11.93 -4.93
C ARG A 144 -14.11 -13.03 -4.67
N ASP A 145 -13.92 -13.82 -3.63
CA ASP A 145 -14.84 -14.84 -3.15
C ASP A 145 -16.11 -14.28 -2.48
N GLY A 146 -16.21 -12.95 -2.35
CA GLY A 146 -17.36 -12.28 -1.75
C GLY A 146 -17.32 -12.23 -0.22
N CYS A 147 -16.19 -12.60 0.40
CA CYS A 147 -16.03 -12.58 1.86
C CYS A 147 -15.17 -11.40 2.33
N GLY A 148 -15.47 -10.92 3.53
CA GLY A 148 -14.55 -10.13 4.36
C GLY A 148 -14.02 -11.01 5.50
N ARG A 149 -12.75 -10.87 5.87
CA ARG A 149 -12.12 -11.63 6.97
C ARG A 149 -11.26 -10.73 7.84
N GLY A 150 -11.30 -10.94 9.15
CA GLY A 150 -10.44 -10.29 10.13
C GLY A 150 -9.31 -11.21 10.57
N TRP A 151 -8.15 -10.62 10.87
CA TRP A 151 -6.91 -11.27 11.27
C TRP A 151 -6.29 -10.53 12.45
#